data_AF-A0A534K823-F1
#
_entry.id   AF-A0A534K823-F1
#
_cell.length_a   1.000
_cell.length_b   1.000
_cell.length_c   1.000
_cell.angle_alpha   90.00
_cell.angle_beta   90.00
_cell.angle_gamma   90.00
#
_symmetry.space_group_name_H-M   'P 1'
#
loop_
_entity.id
_entity.type
_entity.pdbx_description
1 polymer ?
#
loop_
_entity_poly.entity_id
_entity_poly.type
_entity_poly.pdbx_seq_one_letter_code
_entity_poly.pdbx_strand_id
1 'polypeptide(L)' 'MAEPRPKTKRRQGLFLGAAGIALLFIPAAVLAAAPGVPSLYAILPMAAGIILLVAGFLALPGSLANVLRPKP' A
#
# COMPACT_ATOMS: atom_id res chain seq x y z
N MET A 1 -4.73 -0.68 36.03
CA MET A 1 -3.54 -1.09 35.26
C MET A 1 -3.87 -0.92 33.79
N ALA A 2 -3.41 0.17 33.16
CA ALA A 2 -3.75 0.46 31.77
C ALA A 2 -2.72 -0.22 30.85
N GLU A 3 -3.11 -1.30 30.17
CA GLU A 3 -2.35 -1.82 29.04
C GLU A 3 -2.68 -1.00 27.79
N PRO A 4 -1.74 -0.27 27.18
CA PRO A 4 -2.03 0.54 26.01
C PRO A 4 -1.28 0.02 24.79
N ARG A 5 -1.67 -1.11 24.18
CA ARG A 5 -1.19 -1.51 22.83
C ARG A 5 -2.30 -2.24 22.08
N PRO A 6 -2.65 -1.84 20.83
CA PRO A 6 -1.67 -1.83 19.73
C PRO A 6 -1.88 -0.66 18.73
N LYS A 7 -1.32 0.53 19.01
CA LYS A 7 -1.22 1.59 17.97
C LYS A 7 -0.16 1.27 16.89
N THR A 8 0.75 0.34 17.14
CA THR A 8 1.86 -0.03 16.25
C THR A 8 1.42 -0.84 15.04
N LYS A 9 0.50 -1.81 15.19
CA LYS A 9 0.02 -2.66 14.07
C LYS A 9 -0.72 -1.85 13.00
N ARG A 10 -1.52 -0.85 13.40
CA ARG A 10 -2.26 0.02 12.46
C ARG A 10 -1.32 0.93 11.65
N ARG A 11 -0.21 1.37 12.25
CA ARG A 11 0.83 2.14 11.54
C ARG A 11 1.57 1.26 10.53
N GLN A 12 1.86 0.01 10.86
CA GLN A 12 2.55 -0.91 9.94
C GLN A 12 1.75 -1.16 8.66
N GLY A 13 0.43 -1.40 8.75
CA GLY A 13 -0.43 -1.54 7.57
C GLY A 13 -0.48 -0.27 6.72
N LEU A 14 -0.49 0.91 7.35
CA LEU A 14 -0.45 2.20 6.64
C LEU A 14 0.88 2.43 5.93
N PHE A 15 2.01 2.10 6.55
CA PHE A 15 3.33 2.18 5.92
C PHE A 15 3.47 1.20 4.76
N LEU A 16 2.96 -0.03 4.90
CA LEU A 16 2.96 -1.02 3.83
C LEU A 16 2.11 -0.56 2.64
N GLY A 17 0.92 -0.02 2.91
CA GLY A 17 0.06 0.56 1.88
C GLY A 17 0.73 1.75 1.18
N ALA A 18 1.29 2.71 1.93
CA ALA A 18 1.98 3.87 1.38
C ALA A 18 3.20 3.47 0.53
N ALA A 19 3.98 2.48 0.98
CA ALA A 19 5.09 1.93 0.22
C ALA A 19 4.63 1.30 -1.10
N GLY A 20 3.50 0.59 -1.10
CA GLY A 20 2.93 -0.02 -2.30
C GLY A 20 2.47 1.00 -3.34
N ILE A 21 1.85 2.11 -2.90
CA ILE A 21 1.47 3.22 -3.78
C ILE A 21 2.70 3.88 -4.41
N ALA A 22 3.73 4.17 -3.60
CA ALA A 22 4.96 4.76 -4.11
C ALA A 22 5.64 3.85 -5.15
N LEU A 23 5.68 2.54 -4.89
CA LEU A 23 6.28 1.56 -5.81
C LEU A 23 5.50 1.41 -7.12
N LEU A 24 4.21 1.73 -7.15
CA LEU A 24 3.38 1.77 -8.35
C LEU A 24 3.60 3.03 -9.19
N PHE A 25 3.89 4.16 -8.55
CA PHE A 25 3.99 5.46 -9.22
C PHE A 25 5.35 5.68 -9.90
N ILE A 26 6.43 5.19 -9.27
CA ILE A 26 7.80 5.33 -9.78
C ILE A 26 7.97 4.71 -11.19
N PRO A 27 7.51 3.49 -11.48
CA PRO A 27 7.68 2.86 -12.79
C PRO A 27 6.91 3.57 -13.90
N ALA A 28 5.71 4.06 -13.59
CA ALA A 28 4.89 4.83 -14.51
C ALA A 28 5.57 6.16 -14.87
N ALA A 29 6.15 6.85 -13.88
CA ALA A 29 6.91 8.07 -14.10
C ALA A 29 8.19 7.82 -14.93
N VAL A 30 8.89 6.72 -14.70
CA VAL A 30 10.08 6.33 -15.47
C VAL A 30 9.73 6.02 -16.93
N LEU A 31 8.64 5.28 -17.19
CA LEU A 31 8.16 5.04 -18.56
C LEU A 31 7.79 6.33 -19.29
N ALA A 32 7.15 7.27 -18.60
CA ALA A 32 6.77 8.56 -19.17
C ALA A 32 7.98 9.46 -19.45
N ALA A 33 8.98 9.46 -18.56
CA ALA A 33 10.17 10.30 -18.67
C ALA A 33 11.24 9.73 -19.63
N ALA A 34 11.28 8.40 -19.81
CA ALA A 34 12.26 7.72 -20.65
C ALA A 34 11.56 6.78 -21.66
N PRO A 35 10.94 7.31 -22.72
CA PRO A 35 10.35 6.48 -23.77
C PRO A 35 11.46 5.66 -24.46
N GLY A 36 11.43 4.34 -24.29
CA GLY A 36 12.42 3.41 -24.87
C GLY A 36 13.03 2.42 -23.87
N VAL A 37 12.82 2.58 -22.56
CA VAL A 37 13.19 1.53 -21.60
C VAL A 37 12.30 0.31 -21.80
N PRO A 38 12.85 -0.92 -21.76
CA PRO A 38 12.04 -2.13 -21.87
C PRO A 38 10.93 -2.13 -20.83
N SER A 39 9.69 -2.30 -21.29
CA SER A 39 8.49 -2.30 -20.45
C SER A 39 8.57 -3.28 -19.29
N LEU A 40 9.34 -4.36 -19.43
CA LEU A 40 9.66 -5.31 -18.36
C LEU A 40 10.19 -4.64 -17.08
N TYR A 41 11.06 -3.63 -17.21
CA TYR A 41 11.64 -2.92 -16.06
C TYR A 41 10.61 -2.09 -15.29
N ALA A 42 9.51 -1.73 -15.93
CA ALA A 42 8.42 -1.02 -15.28
C ALA A 42 7.33 -1.96 -14.75
N ILE A 43 7.07 -3.06 -15.47
CA ILE A 43 6.07 -4.06 -15.08
C ILE A 43 6.47 -4.76 -13.77
N LEU A 44 7.75 -5.13 -13.60
CA LEU A 44 8.22 -5.82 -12.40
C LEU A 44 7.95 -5.04 -11.09
N PRO A 45 8.40 -3.77 -10.95
CA PRO A 45 8.12 -2.98 -9.75
C PRO A 45 6.63 -2.62 -9.62
N MET A 46 5.91 -2.44 -10.73
CA MET A 46 4.46 -2.22 -10.70
C MET A 46 3.72 -3.42 -10.08
N ALA A 47 4.06 -4.64 -10.52
CA ALA A 47 3.51 -5.89 -9.96
C ALA A 47 3.87 -6.05 -8.48
N ALA A 48 5.12 -5.75 -8.09
CA ALA A 48 5.52 -5.76 -6.69
C ALA A 48 4.71 -4.75 -5.84
N GLY A 49 4.44 -3.56 -6.37
CA GLY A 49 3.65 -2.53 -5.70
C GLY A 49 2.20 -2.94 -5.47
N ILE A 50 1.59 -3.62 -6.45
CA ILE A 50 0.24 -4.20 -6.32
C ILE A 50 0.20 -5.26 -5.22
N ILE A 51 1.16 -6.17 -5.18
CA ILE A 51 1.24 -7.21 -4.14
C ILE A 51 1.38 -6.56 -2.76
N LEU A 52 2.23 -5.53 -2.64
CA LEU A 52 2.43 -4.80 -1.39
C LEU A 52 1.16 -4.09 -0.93
N LEU A 53 0.41 -3.49 -1.86
CA LEU A 53 -0.88 -2.86 -1.59
C LEU A 53 -1.90 -3.88 -1.09
N VAL A 54 -2.03 -5.02 -1.77
CA VAL A 54 -2.95 -6.09 -1.37
C VAL A 54 -2.58 -6.62 0.00
N ALA A 55 -1.29 -6.87 0.26
CA ALA A 55 -0.80 -7.27 1.57
C ALA A 55 -1.08 -6.21 2.64
N GLY A 56 -0.89 -4.93 2.33
CA GLY A 56 -1.19 -3.82 3.22
C GLY A 56 -2.68 -3.72 3.54
N PHE A 57 -3.53 -3.94 2.54
CA PHE A 57 -4.98 -3.93 2.69
C PHE A 57 -5.48 -5.10 3.55
N LEU A 58 -4.96 -6.32 3.31
CA LEU A 58 -5.24 -7.49 4.14
C LEU A 58 -4.70 -7.34 5.57
N ALA A 59 -3.58 -6.62 5.75
CA ALA A 59 -2.98 -6.35 7.05
C ALA A 59 -3.73 -5.28 7.87
N LEU A 60 -4.66 -4.51 7.28
CA LEU A 60 -5.49 -3.54 8.00
C LEU A 60 -6.65 -4.28 8.70
N PRO A 61 -6.62 -4.45 10.04
CA PRO A 61 -7.72 -5.10 10.74
C PRO A 61 -8.88 -4.10 10.85
N GLY A 62 -10.00 -4.39 10.22
CA GLY A 62 -11.31 -3.82 10.58
C GLY A 62 -11.61 -2.38 10.19
N SER A 63 -10.77 -1.68 9.41
CA SER A 63 -11.06 -0.27 9.06
C SER A 63 -12.28 -0.11 8.14
N LEU A 64 -12.60 -1.09 7.29
CA LEU A 64 -13.83 -1.05 6.48
C LEU A 64 -15.09 -1.26 7.33
N ALA A 65 -15.05 -2.13 8.33
CA ALA A 65 -16.18 -2.35 9.23
C ALA A 65 -16.51 -1.10 10.08
N ASN A 66 -15.52 -0.25 10.35
CA ASN A 66 -15.71 1.00 11.09
C ASN A 66 -16.05 2.21 10.20
N VAL A 67 -15.76 2.14 8.89
CA VAL A 67 -16.20 3.15 7.90
C VAL A 67 -17.63 2.85 7.42
N LEU A 68 -18.02 1.57 7.39
CA LEU A 68 -19.36 1.11 7.00
C LEU A 68 -20.34 0.96 8.18
N ARG A 69 -19.89 1.12 9.44
CA ARG A 69 -20.80 1.32 10.57
C ARG A 69 -21.04 2.82 10.73
N PRO A 70 -22.16 3.37 10.21
CA PRO A 70 -22.61 4.67 10.66
C PRO A 70 -22.81 4.56 12.17
N LYS A 71 -22.09 5.41 12.90
CA LYS A 71 -22.23 5.52 14.35
C LYS A 71 -23.64 6.07 14.63
N PRO A 72 -24.48 5.42 15.45
CA PRO A 72 -25.69 6.03 15.97
C PRO A 72 -25.34 7.20 16.92
#